data_AF-A0A367WZ99-F1
#
_entry.id   AF-A0A367WZ99-F1
#
_cell.length_a   1.000
_cell.length_b   1.000
_cell.length_c   1.000
_cell.angle_alpha   90.00
_cell.angle_beta   90.00
_cell.angle_gamma   90.00
#
_symmetry.space_group_name_H-M   'P 1'
#
loop_
_entity.id
_entity.type
_entity.pdbx_description
1 polymer ?
#
loop_
_entity_poly.entity_id
_entity_poly.type
_entity_poly.pdbx_seq_one_letter_code
_entity_poly.pdbx_strand_id
1 'polypeptide(L)'
;MSDRIVTAQDTGEDEGDDPSLESSEIASHPDMELDQDMDANYCFADIYVRNAPSYLKGFLGSVQEPIHGELRDPNTGLLAFEDGVCEISATSSFLTVAMSASDDKGLDQIRGYFEEKLRSLSDQQIIEFDWRKH
;
A
#
# COMPACT_ATOMS: atom_id res chain seq x y z
N MET A 1 -24.51 -54.01 -4.24
CA MET A 1 -24.04 -54.96 -3.20
C MET A 1 -22.77 -55.62 -3.69
N SER A 2 -21.63 -55.30 -3.07
CA SER A 2 -20.43 -56.14 -3.02
C SER A 2 -19.51 -55.51 -1.97
N ASP A 3 -19.64 -56.01 -0.75
CA ASP A 3 -18.67 -55.83 0.33
C ASP A 3 -17.41 -56.65 0.04
N ARG A 4 -16.23 -56.11 0.40
CA ARG A 4 -15.03 -56.92 0.69
C ARG A 4 -14.03 -56.17 1.57
N ILE A 5 -14.26 -56.32 2.87
CA ILE A 5 -13.36 -56.72 3.97
C ILE A 5 -11.87 -56.32 3.90
N VAL A 6 -11.47 -55.64 4.99
CA VAL A 6 -10.13 -55.26 5.48
C VAL A 6 -9.18 -56.45 5.63
N THR A 7 -7.89 -56.23 5.34
CA THR A 7 -6.80 -56.92 6.07
C THR A 7 -5.73 -55.90 6.44
N ALA A 8 -5.50 -55.75 7.74
CA ALA A 8 -4.37 -55.03 8.31
C ALA A 8 -3.15 -55.97 8.32
N GLN A 9 -1.97 -55.43 8.01
CA GLN A 9 -0.72 -55.90 8.59
C GLN A 9 0.01 -54.71 9.18
N ASP A 10 -0.13 -54.62 10.49
CA ASP A 10 0.77 -53.97 11.42
C ASP A 10 2.08 -54.77 11.49
N THR A 11 3.21 -54.07 11.45
CA THR A 11 4.48 -54.51 12.05
C THR A 11 5.28 -53.24 12.39
N GLY A 12 5.34 -52.99 13.71
CA GLY A 12 6.22 -52.16 14.54
C GLY A 12 7.35 -51.35 13.89
N GLU A 13 7.55 -50.10 14.33
CA GLU A 13 8.43 -49.71 15.46
C GLU A 13 9.91 -49.96 15.09
N ASP A 14 10.89 -49.09 15.31
CA ASP A 14 11.09 -47.79 15.93
C ASP A 14 12.54 -47.42 15.52
N GLU A 15 12.86 -46.13 15.50
CA GLU A 15 14.19 -45.54 15.75
C GLU A 15 14.29 -44.23 14.96
N GLY A 16 14.20 -43.14 15.72
CA GLY A 16 14.35 -41.80 15.23
C GLY A 16 15.77 -41.51 14.74
N ASP A 17 15.84 -40.57 13.81
CA ASP A 17 16.82 -39.51 13.91
C ASP A 17 16.22 -38.29 13.21
N ASP A 18 16.10 -37.21 13.95
CA ASP A 18 15.75 -35.87 13.48
C ASP A 18 17.06 -35.18 13.09
N PRO A 19 17.40 -35.04 11.80
CA PRO A 19 18.33 -34.03 11.40
C PRO A 19 17.52 -32.78 11.08
N SER A 20 17.43 -31.94 12.10
CA SER A 20 17.66 -30.50 12.00
C SER A 20 16.89 -29.80 10.89
N LEU A 21 15.87 -29.07 11.33
CA LEU A 21 15.49 -27.78 10.77
C LEU A 21 16.75 -26.94 10.49
N GLU A 22 17.34 -27.09 9.30
CA GLU A 22 18.15 -26.04 8.71
C GLU A 22 17.17 -24.93 8.32
N SER A 23 16.87 -24.12 9.33
CA SER A 23 16.51 -22.73 9.18
C SER A 23 17.51 -22.14 8.20
N SER A 24 17.13 -22.12 6.92
CA SER A 24 17.88 -21.41 5.89
C SER A 24 17.88 -19.96 6.34
N GLU A 25 19.00 -19.57 6.97
CA GLU A 25 19.33 -18.19 7.25
C GLU A 25 19.07 -17.44 5.95
N ILE A 26 18.02 -16.63 5.97
CA ILE A 26 17.82 -15.62 4.93
C ILE A 26 19.09 -14.79 5.04
N ALA A 27 20.02 -15.01 4.11
CA ALA A 27 21.20 -14.19 4.00
C ALA A 27 20.69 -12.76 3.86
N SER A 28 20.77 -12.00 4.95
CA SER A 28 20.52 -10.58 4.96
C SER A 28 21.52 -9.98 4.00
N HIS A 29 21.09 -9.76 2.75
CA HIS A 29 21.88 -9.07 1.76
C HIS A 29 22.15 -7.66 2.31
N PRO A 30 23.41 -7.31 2.63
CA PRO A 30 23.72 -6.04 3.29
C PRO A 30 23.70 -4.83 2.33
N ASP A 31 23.17 -4.99 1.12
CA ASP A 31 23.18 -3.96 0.07
C ASP A 31 21.80 -3.30 -0.16
N MET A 32 20.85 -3.50 0.75
CA MET A 32 19.63 -2.68 0.84
C MET A 32 19.34 -2.35 2.29
N GLU A 33 20.26 -1.63 2.93
CA GLU A 33 19.82 -0.74 4.01
C GLU A 33 18.92 0.29 3.33
N LEU A 34 17.60 0.11 3.46
CA LEU A 34 16.66 1.21 3.27
C LEU A 34 17.19 2.33 4.16
N ASP A 35 17.59 3.44 3.54
CA ASP A 35 18.11 4.60 4.24
C ASP A 35 17.11 4.94 5.35
N GLN A 36 17.49 4.74 6.62
CA GLN A 36 16.55 4.89 7.75
C GLN A 36 16.03 6.33 7.87
N ASP A 37 16.69 7.28 7.20
CA ASP A 37 16.25 8.67 7.09
C ASP A 37 15.17 8.89 6.01
N MET A 38 14.93 7.95 5.07
CA MET A 38 13.79 8.01 4.15
C MET A 38 12.45 7.75 4.84
N ASP A 39 12.44 7.02 5.96
CA ASP A 39 11.22 6.78 6.75
C ASP A 39 10.70 8.08 7.39
N ALA A 40 11.59 9.06 7.68
CA ALA A 40 11.21 10.30 8.35
C ALA A 40 10.24 11.18 7.53
N ASN A 41 10.26 11.07 6.20
CA ASN A 41 9.52 11.94 5.29
C ASN A 41 8.46 11.19 4.48
N TYR A 42 7.82 10.20 5.11
CA TYR A 42 6.75 9.39 4.54
C TYR A 42 5.44 9.51 5.33
N CYS A 43 4.30 9.43 4.65
CA CYS A 43 3.02 9.20 5.32
C CYS A 43 2.01 8.46 4.44
N PHE A 44 1.03 7.82 5.08
CA PHE A 44 -0.05 7.13 4.37
C PHE A 44 -1.41 7.29 5.06
N ALA A 45 -2.49 7.16 4.29
CA ALA A 45 -3.86 7.22 4.80
C ALA A 45 -4.81 6.34 3.97
N ASP A 46 -5.84 5.81 4.64
CA ASP A 46 -7.00 5.20 3.99
C ASP A 46 -8.18 6.16 4.16
N ILE A 47 -8.69 6.69 3.05
CA ILE A 47 -9.65 7.79 3.06
C ILE A 47 -10.97 7.27 2.52
N TYR A 48 -12.02 7.35 3.34
CA TYR A 48 -13.34 6.88 2.95
C TYR A 48 -14.05 7.86 2.00
N VAL A 49 -14.24 7.43 0.75
CA VAL A 49 -15.02 8.12 -0.27
C VAL A 49 -15.80 7.10 -1.09
N ARG A 50 -17.13 7.21 -1.11
CA ARG A 50 -17.97 6.32 -1.91
C ARG A 50 -17.70 6.54 -3.39
N ASN A 51 -17.58 5.46 -4.16
CA ASN A 51 -17.20 5.50 -5.57
C ASN A 51 -15.80 6.13 -5.78
N ALA A 52 -14.83 5.70 -4.97
CA ALA A 52 -13.47 6.21 -4.96
C ALA A 52 -12.77 6.26 -6.34
N PRO A 53 -12.97 5.32 -7.28
CA PRO A 53 -12.31 5.40 -8.59
C PRO A 53 -12.77 6.62 -9.41
N SER A 54 -14.02 7.07 -9.21
CA SER A 54 -14.50 8.31 -9.84
C SER A 54 -13.86 9.55 -9.22
N TYR A 55 -13.64 9.54 -7.89
CA TYR A 55 -12.89 10.58 -7.21
C TYR A 55 -11.44 10.62 -7.71
N LEU A 56 -10.76 9.47 -7.81
CA LEU A 56 -9.39 9.38 -8.33
C LEU A 56 -9.29 9.97 -9.74
N LYS A 57 -10.20 9.56 -10.64
CA LYS A 57 -10.24 10.08 -12.01
C LYS A 57 -10.49 11.59 -12.04
N GLY A 58 -11.43 12.10 -11.25
CA GLY A 58 -11.71 13.53 -11.15
C GLY A 58 -10.54 14.32 -10.57
N PHE A 59 -9.89 13.77 -9.55
CA PHE A 59 -8.71 14.32 -8.91
C PHE A 59 -7.59 14.50 -9.93
N LEU A 60 -7.15 13.42 -10.57
CA LEU A 60 -6.03 13.45 -11.51
C LEU A 60 -6.34 14.28 -12.75
N GLY A 61 -7.59 14.25 -13.23
CA GLY A 61 -8.04 15.08 -14.36
C GLY A 61 -8.08 16.59 -14.08
N SER A 62 -7.94 16.98 -12.81
CA SER A 62 -7.94 18.38 -12.37
C SER A 62 -6.57 18.89 -11.95
N VAL A 63 -5.54 18.04 -11.97
CA VAL A 63 -4.15 18.39 -11.69
C VAL A 63 -3.64 19.35 -12.76
N GLN A 64 -2.81 20.31 -12.35
CA GLN A 64 -2.22 21.32 -13.23
C GLN A 64 -0.74 21.46 -12.89
N GLU A 65 0.03 21.93 -13.86
CA GLU A 65 1.43 22.32 -13.69
C GLU A 65 1.62 23.23 -12.46
N PRO A 66 2.70 23.05 -11.69
CA PRO A 66 3.88 22.22 -11.98
C PRO A 66 3.76 20.75 -11.53
N ILE A 67 2.61 20.32 -11.03
CA ILE A 67 2.41 18.95 -10.54
C ILE A 67 2.00 18.08 -11.72
N HIS A 68 2.65 16.92 -11.87
CA HIS A 68 2.29 15.96 -12.91
C HIS A 68 1.42 14.85 -12.31
N GLY A 69 0.19 14.71 -12.81
CA GLY A 69 -0.73 13.64 -12.44
C GLY A 69 -0.85 12.59 -13.53
N GLU A 70 -0.75 11.32 -13.19
CA GLU A 70 -0.91 10.20 -14.10
C GLU A 70 -1.93 9.20 -13.54
N LEU A 71 -2.89 8.78 -14.36
CA LEU A 71 -3.75 7.64 -14.08
C LEU A 71 -3.15 6.41 -14.76
N ARG A 72 -2.51 5.52 -14.00
CA ARG A 72 -1.83 4.32 -14.50
C ARG A 72 -2.83 3.26 -14.95
N ASP A 73 -3.92 3.11 -14.20
CA ASP A 73 -5.04 2.24 -14.50
C ASP A 73 -6.33 2.82 -13.88
N PRO A 74 -7.53 2.24 -14.10
CA PRO A 74 -8.79 2.79 -13.58
C PRO A 74 -8.85 3.03 -12.05
N ASN A 75 -7.99 2.37 -11.29
CA ASN A 75 -7.95 2.41 -9.83
C ASN A 75 -6.60 2.87 -9.27
N THR A 76 -5.59 3.16 -10.09
CA THR A 76 -4.25 3.54 -9.61
C THR A 76 -3.78 4.83 -10.26
N GLY A 77 -3.25 5.73 -9.44
CA GLY A 77 -2.74 7.02 -9.86
C GLY A 77 -1.44 7.42 -9.17
N LEU A 78 -0.76 8.37 -9.78
CA LEU A 78 0.48 8.96 -9.28
C LEU A 78 0.39 10.49 -9.41
N LEU A 79 0.90 11.19 -8.41
CA LEU A 79 1.28 12.58 -8.49
C LEU A 79 2.79 12.69 -8.30
N ALA A 80 3.45 13.40 -9.21
CA ALA A 80 4.85 13.78 -9.08
C ALA A 80 4.95 15.28 -8.81
N PHE A 81 5.68 15.61 -7.75
CA PHE A 81 6.07 16.95 -7.35
C PHE A 81 7.58 17.10 -7.59
N GLU A 82 8.10 18.32 -7.50
CA GLU A 82 9.55 18.57 -7.63
C GLU A 82 10.36 17.76 -6.60
N ASP A 83 9.90 17.72 -5.35
CA ASP A 83 10.60 17.10 -4.22
C ASP A 83 9.84 15.92 -3.59
N GLY A 84 8.95 15.26 -4.34
CA GLY A 84 8.24 14.11 -3.79
C GLY A 84 7.18 13.49 -4.70
N VAL A 85 6.56 12.43 -4.20
CA VAL A 85 5.58 11.62 -4.93
C VAL A 85 4.41 11.26 -4.03
N CYS A 86 3.25 11.07 -4.65
CA CYS A 86 2.04 10.57 -4.01
C CYS A 86 1.42 9.48 -4.88
N GLU A 87 1.38 8.26 -4.37
CA GLU A 87 0.71 7.13 -4.99
C GLU A 87 -0.69 6.99 -4.40
N ILE A 88 -1.67 6.76 -5.27
CA ILE A 88 -3.07 6.67 -4.89
C ILE A 88 -3.66 5.40 -5.50
N SER A 89 -4.26 4.56 -4.68
CA SER A 89 -5.05 3.41 -5.14
C SER A 89 -6.49 3.54 -4.68
N ALA A 90 -7.43 3.08 -5.50
CA ALA A 90 -8.85 3.20 -5.26
C ALA A 90 -9.52 1.82 -5.19
N THR A 91 -10.29 1.60 -4.14
CA THR A 91 -11.27 0.49 -4.06
C THR A 91 -12.67 1.05 -4.29
N SER A 92 -13.73 0.27 -4.10
CA SER A 92 -15.10 0.79 -4.25
C SER A 92 -15.43 1.96 -3.30
N SER A 93 -14.73 2.07 -2.17
CA SER A 93 -15.10 3.02 -1.10
C SER A 93 -13.94 3.66 -0.35
N PHE A 94 -12.70 3.37 -0.75
CA PHE A 94 -11.51 3.95 -0.15
C PHE A 94 -10.52 4.42 -1.20
N LEU A 95 -9.88 5.55 -0.93
CA LEU A 95 -8.60 5.91 -1.51
C LEU A 95 -7.50 5.57 -0.50
N THR A 96 -6.62 4.65 -0.86
CA THR A 96 -5.39 4.40 -0.10
C THR A 96 -4.29 5.24 -0.71
N VAL A 97 -3.67 6.08 0.09
CA VAL A 97 -2.70 7.09 -0.35
C VAL A 97 -1.39 6.89 0.39
N ALA A 98 -0.28 6.90 -0.34
CA ALA A 98 1.07 6.84 0.19
C ALA A 98 1.88 8.01 -0.40
N MET A 99 2.61 8.74 0.43
CA MET A 99 3.37 9.91 0.03
C MET A 99 4.78 9.85 0.61
N SER A 100 5.75 10.31 -0.18
CA SER A 100 7.12 10.52 0.28
C SER A 100 7.67 11.82 -0.29
N ALA A 101 8.49 12.51 0.48
CA ALA A 101 9.17 13.73 0.05
C ALA A 101 10.63 13.76 0.53
N SER A 102 11.41 14.70 0.02
CA SER A 102 12.80 14.93 0.45
C SER A 102 12.92 15.47 1.88
N ASP A 103 11.89 16.16 2.39
CA ASP A 103 11.82 16.69 3.75
C ASP A 103 10.36 16.81 4.26
N ASP A 104 10.20 17.04 5.58
CA ASP A 104 8.90 17.21 6.24
C ASP A 104 8.06 18.34 5.60
N LYS A 105 8.71 19.40 5.11
CA LYS A 105 8.02 20.55 4.51
C LYS A 105 7.42 20.15 3.15
N GLY A 106 8.15 19.41 2.33
CA GLY A 106 7.67 18.83 1.09
C GLY A 106 6.51 17.88 1.35
N LEU A 107 6.63 17.03 2.38
CA LEU A 107 5.54 16.12 2.76
C LEU A 107 4.28 16.89 3.17
N ASP A 108 4.41 17.93 4.00
CA ASP A 108 3.31 18.80 4.40
C ASP A 108 2.64 19.49 3.20
N GLN A 109 3.42 19.89 2.19
CA GLN A 109 2.91 20.47 0.94
C GLN A 109 2.10 19.47 0.13
N ILE A 110 2.62 18.24 -0.05
CA ILE A 110 1.92 17.17 -0.78
C ILE A 110 0.61 16.83 -0.08
N ARG A 111 0.62 16.68 1.25
CA ARG A 111 -0.60 16.43 2.05
C ARG A 111 -1.62 17.55 1.89
N GLY A 112 -1.19 18.80 2.06
CA GLY A 112 -2.06 19.97 1.95
C GLY A 112 -2.71 20.09 0.56
N TYR A 113 -1.92 19.92 -0.49
CA TYR A 113 -2.42 19.89 -1.87
C TYR A 113 -3.46 18.80 -2.08
N PHE A 114 -3.15 17.57 -1.63
CA PHE A 114 -4.04 16.44 -1.78
C PHE A 114 -5.37 16.66 -1.06
N GLU A 115 -5.32 17.11 0.19
CA GLU A 115 -6.50 17.37 1.00
C GLU A 115 -7.40 18.45 0.39
N GLU A 116 -6.82 19.60 0.01
CA GLU A 116 -7.55 20.71 -0.60
C GLU A 116 -8.24 20.25 -1.89
N LYS A 117 -7.48 19.55 -2.75
CA LYS A 117 -7.98 19.12 -4.05
C LYS A 117 -9.07 18.07 -3.90
N LEU A 118 -8.89 17.07 -3.03
CA LEU A 118 -9.90 16.03 -2.83
C LEU A 118 -11.19 16.62 -2.24
N ARG A 119 -11.08 17.55 -1.29
CA ARG A 119 -12.24 18.27 -0.75
C ARG A 119 -12.94 19.12 -1.81
N SER A 120 -12.21 19.74 -2.74
CA SER A 120 -12.80 20.52 -3.83
C SER A 120 -13.68 19.72 -4.79
N LEU A 121 -13.53 18.39 -4.81
CA LEU A 121 -14.35 17.48 -5.62
C LEU A 121 -15.64 17.06 -4.91
N SER A 122 -15.81 17.41 -3.63
CA SER A 122 -16.98 17.03 -2.85
C SER A 122 -17.74 18.25 -2.35
N ASP A 123 -18.90 18.49 -2.94
CA ASP A 123 -19.79 19.58 -2.50
C ASP A 123 -20.60 19.21 -1.23
N GLN A 124 -20.62 17.92 -0.84
CA GLN A 124 -21.58 17.39 0.14
C GLN A 124 -20.99 16.43 1.18
N GLN A 125 -19.81 15.86 0.97
CA GLN A 125 -19.20 14.91 1.90
C GLN A 125 -18.14 15.62 2.75
N ILE A 126 -18.24 15.50 4.07
CA ILE A 126 -17.11 15.78 4.96
C ILE A 126 -16.10 14.64 4.75
N ILE A 127 -14.93 14.97 4.20
CA ILE A 127 -13.83 14.03 4.00
C ILE A 127 -12.86 14.20 5.16
N GLU A 128 -12.70 13.13 5.92
CA GLU A 128 -11.75 13.04 7.04
C GLU A 128 -10.45 12.38 6.56
N PHE A 129 -9.34 12.86 7.10
CA PHE A 129 -8.00 12.40 6.78
C PHE A 129 -7.31 12.04 8.08
N ASP A 130 -6.84 10.80 8.17
CA ASP A 130 -6.04 10.30 9.29
C ASP A 130 -4.69 9.83 8.76
N TRP A 131 -3.74 10.75 8.73
CA TRP A 131 -2.38 10.50 8.23
C TRP A 131 -1.57 9.76 9.28
N ARG A 132 -1.03 8.59 8.89
CA ARG A 132 -0.12 7.80 9.71
C ARG A 132 1.31 8.06 9.25
N LYS A 133 2.18 8.46 10.18
CA LYS A 133 3.64 8.52 9.98
C LYS A 133 4.24 7.14 10.25
N HIS A 134 5.27 6.76 9.49
CA HIS A 134 6.15 5.65 9.84
C HIS A 134 7.47 6.17 10.38
#